data_AF-A0AAW8E1I2-F1
#
_entry.id   AF-A0AAW8E1I2-F1
#
_cell.length_a   1.000
_cell.length_b   1.000
_cell.length_c   1.000
_cell.angle_alpha   90.00
_cell.angle_beta   90.00
_cell.angle_gamma   90.00
#
_symmetry.space_group_name_H-M   'P 1'
#
loop_
_entity.id
_entity.type
_entity.pdbx_description
1 polymer ?
#
loop_
_entity_poly.entity_id
_entity_poly.type
_entity_poly.pdbx_seq_one_letter_code
_entity_poly.pdbx_strand_id
1 'polypeptide(L)'
;MSDDDFAALVARLDPLRKQRAPSEFGAIPASIGFLESTLAGDLPDEDRHLVYTLLVSECSKARNDALHVDMLRRRVRDFPADPMSHAGLAFRLALIEPRSRAEALRIAKKSMTLAKNQDRLVRYCATNLARIAMMLDDYQALRTALLQLVEDAGRERAEDTGYEFDFVDRIDPSRCGAELLARYRALS
;
A
#
# COMPACT_ATOMS: atom_id res chain seq x y z
N MET A 1 -9.24 0.06 20.36
CA MET A 1 -10.24 1.14 20.20
C MET A 1 -11.59 0.48 19.99
N SER A 2 -12.63 0.91 20.69
CA SER A 2 -13.98 0.38 20.43
C SER A 2 -14.52 0.89 19.09
N ASP A 3 -15.52 0.22 18.53
CA ASP A 3 -16.19 0.68 17.30
C ASP A 3 -16.79 2.08 17.47
N ASP A 4 -17.33 2.38 18.66
CA ASP A 4 -17.87 3.70 19.01
C ASP A 4 -16.78 4.77 19.05
N ASP A 5 -15.61 4.45 19.62
CA ASP A 5 -14.46 5.36 19.65
C ASP A 5 -13.93 5.62 18.23
N PHE A 6 -13.88 4.58 17.38
CA PHE A 6 -13.46 4.73 15.99
C PHE A 6 -14.44 5.57 15.18
N ALA A 7 -15.76 5.34 15.34
CA ALA A 7 -16.80 6.14 14.71
C ALA A 7 -16.72 7.61 15.17
N ALA A 8 -16.50 7.85 16.47
CA ALA A 8 -16.32 9.19 17.01
C ALA A 8 -15.06 9.87 16.44
N LEU A 9 -13.96 9.13 16.31
CA LEU A 9 -12.74 9.63 15.67
C LEU A 9 -13.00 10.06 14.22
N VAL A 10 -13.69 9.22 13.44
CA VAL A 10 -14.03 9.51 12.04
C VAL A 10 -14.96 10.72 11.91
N ALA A 11 -15.99 10.81 12.75
CA ALA A 11 -16.95 11.92 12.75
C ALA A 11 -16.27 13.28 13.01
N ARG A 12 -15.16 13.30 13.76
CA ARG A 12 -14.39 14.53 14.01
C ARG A 12 -13.57 14.99 12.81
N LEU A 13 -13.30 14.14 11.81
CA LEU A 13 -12.48 14.51 10.65
C LEU A 13 -13.20 15.48 9.70
N ASP A 14 -14.50 15.28 9.49
CA ASP A 14 -15.32 16.05 8.55
C ASP A 14 -15.23 17.58 8.74
N PRO A 15 -15.46 18.13 9.96
CA PRO A 15 -15.33 19.57 10.17
C PRO A 15 -13.88 20.05 10.03
N LEU A 16 -12.89 19.21 10.36
CA LEU A 16 -11.47 19.56 10.29
C LEU A 16 -10.94 19.58 8.85
N ARG A 17 -11.52 18.80 7.93
CA ARG A 17 -11.16 18.80 6.50
C ARG A 17 -11.33 20.16 5.83
N LYS A 18 -12.27 20.96 6.32
CA LYS A 18 -12.59 22.30 5.81
C LYS A 18 -11.64 23.38 6.32
N GLN A 19 -10.90 23.08 7.39
CA GLN A 19 -9.93 24.00 7.99
C GLN A 19 -8.55 23.74 7.39
N ARG A 20 -7.75 24.80 7.26
CA ARG A 20 -6.38 24.71 6.77
C ARG A 20 -5.41 25.07 7.88
N ALA A 21 -4.39 24.24 8.06
CA ALA A 21 -3.30 24.45 8.98
C ALA A 21 -1.98 24.57 8.19
N PRO A 22 -1.05 25.46 8.60
CA PRO A 22 0.27 25.51 8.01
C PRO A 22 1.08 24.25 8.36
N SER A 23 1.88 23.77 7.41
CA SER A 23 2.84 22.67 7.60
C SER A 23 4.07 22.89 6.72
N GLU A 24 5.12 22.11 6.91
CA GLU A 24 6.29 22.11 6.00
C GLU A 24 5.95 21.71 4.57
N PHE A 25 4.84 20.98 4.38
CA PHE A 25 4.31 20.58 3.07
C PHE A 25 3.30 21.59 2.51
N GLY A 26 3.22 22.80 3.07
CA GLY A 26 2.24 23.82 2.71
C GLY A 26 0.95 23.74 3.54
N ALA A 27 -0.10 24.43 3.09
CA ALA A 27 -1.38 24.45 3.80
C ALA A 27 -2.12 23.10 3.62
N ILE A 28 -2.37 22.41 4.72
CA ILE A 28 -2.98 21.06 4.74
C ILE A 28 -4.30 21.06 5.53
N PRO A 29 -5.20 20.08 5.31
CA PRO A 29 -6.37 19.92 6.16
C PRO A 29 -6.01 19.75 7.64
N ALA A 30 -6.73 20.42 8.55
CA ALA A 30 -6.49 20.28 9.99
C ALA A 30 -6.78 18.85 10.52
N SER A 31 -7.52 18.03 9.76
CA SER A 31 -7.74 16.62 10.08
C SER A 31 -6.45 15.82 10.15
N ILE A 32 -5.43 16.20 9.36
CA ILE A 32 -4.12 15.55 9.35
C ILE A 32 -3.39 15.79 10.67
N GLY A 33 -3.24 17.06 11.08
CA GLY A 33 -2.58 17.39 12.35
C GLY A 33 -3.30 16.82 13.58
N PHE A 34 -4.64 16.70 13.52
CA PHE A 34 -5.42 16.01 14.55
C PHE A 34 -5.09 14.52 14.64
N LEU A 35 -5.01 13.81 13.52
CA LEU A 35 -4.64 12.39 13.48
C LEU A 35 -3.18 12.16 13.89
N GLU A 36 -2.27 13.07 13.52
CA GLU A 36 -0.87 13.02 13.97
C GLU A 36 -0.75 13.21 15.49
N SER A 37 -1.53 14.14 16.06
CA SER A 37 -1.59 14.34 17.51
C SER A 37 -2.18 13.11 18.21
N THR A 38 -3.12 12.43 17.56
CA THR A 38 -3.70 11.16 18.05
C THR A 38 -2.63 10.06 18.06
N LEU A 39 -1.82 9.93 17.00
CA LEU A 39 -0.70 8.98 16.93
C LEU A 39 0.45 9.26 17.91
N ALA A 40 0.59 10.51 18.35
CA ALA A 40 1.57 10.90 19.36
C ALA A 40 1.16 10.48 20.79
N GLY A 41 -0.12 10.13 20.98
CA GLY A 41 -0.60 9.53 22.23
C GLY A 41 -0.12 8.09 22.43
N ASP A 42 -0.34 7.58 23.64
CA ASP A 42 -0.08 6.19 23.98
C ASP A 42 -1.25 5.32 23.48
N LEU A 43 -1.05 4.69 22.31
CA LEU A 43 -2.04 3.85 21.65
C LEU A 43 -1.47 2.45 21.42
N PRO A 44 -2.25 1.38 21.61
CA PRO A 44 -1.90 0.04 21.16
C PRO A 44 -1.63 0.00 19.65
N ASP A 45 -0.78 -0.93 19.21
CA ASP A 45 -0.37 -1.04 17.79
C ASP A 45 -1.55 -1.19 16.82
N GLU A 46 -2.57 -1.96 17.18
CA GLU A 46 -3.79 -2.15 16.38
C GLU A 46 -4.52 -0.81 16.14
N ASP A 47 -4.62 0.01 17.19
CA ASP A 47 -5.26 1.32 17.10
C ASP A 47 -4.40 2.29 16.30
N ARG A 48 -3.08 2.24 16.49
CA ARG A 48 -2.14 3.00 15.65
C ARG A 48 -2.31 2.65 14.17
N HIS A 49 -2.48 1.37 13.82
CA HIS A 49 -2.74 0.94 12.44
C HIS A 49 -4.02 1.55 11.85
N LEU A 50 -5.10 1.62 12.64
CA LEU A 50 -6.35 2.25 12.24
C LEU A 50 -6.17 3.76 12.02
N VAL A 51 -5.51 4.45 12.95
CA VAL A 51 -5.25 5.90 12.82
C VAL A 51 -4.35 6.19 11.62
N TYR A 52 -3.32 5.37 11.36
CA TYR A 52 -2.50 5.50 10.15
C TYR A 52 -3.30 5.30 8.86
N THR A 53 -4.27 4.38 8.86
CA THR A 53 -5.15 4.16 7.70
C THR A 53 -5.98 5.40 7.38
N LEU A 54 -6.54 6.05 8.42
CA LEU A 54 -7.23 7.32 8.28
C LEU A 54 -6.29 8.43 7.81
N LEU A 55 -5.11 8.55 8.42
CA LEU A 55 -4.13 9.58 8.13
C LEU A 55 -3.66 9.52 6.66
N VAL A 56 -3.28 8.33 6.19
CA VAL A 56 -2.88 8.10 4.79
C VAL A 56 -4.03 8.45 3.83
N SER A 57 -5.27 8.10 4.18
CA SER A 57 -6.45 8.48 3.39
C SER A 57 -6.63 10.00 3.31
N GLU A 58 -6.47 10.72 4.43
CA GLU A 58 -6.57 12.18 4.46
C GLU A 58 -5.45 12.85 3.66
N CYS A 59 -4.21 12.36 3.74
CA CYS A 59 -3.10 12.85 2.92
C CYS A 59 -3.35 12.62 1.41
N SER A 60 -3.91 11.47 1.04
CA SER A 60 -4.30 11.18 -0.34
C SER A 60 -5.39 12.14 -0.84
N LYS A 61 -6.44 12.38 -0.05
CA LYS A 61 -7.52 13.33 -0.38
C LYS A 61 -7.03 14.77 -0.48
N ALA A 62 -6.05 15.15 0.33
CA ALA A 62 -5.40 16.46 0.26
C ALA A 62 -4.60 16.66 -1.03
N ARG A 63 -4.35 15.60 -1.81
CA ARG A 63 -3.52 15.61 -3.04
C ARG A 63 -2.14 16.22 -2.81
N ASN A 64 -1.58 15.99 -1.62
CA ASN A 64 -0.24 16.41 -1.27
C ASN A 64 0.68 15.18 -1.28
N ASP A 65 1.38 15.01 -2.40
CA ASP A 65 2.18 13.83 -2.69
C ASP A 65 3.37 13.67 -1.73
N ALA A 66 4.06 14.76 -1.43
CA ALA A 66 5.20 14.79 -0.52
C ALA A 66 4.78 14.38 0.90
N LEU A 67 3.71 14.98 1.42
CA LEU A 67 3.15 14.63 2.74
C LEU A 67 2.70 13.16 2.79
N HIS A 68 2.03 12.70 1.73
CA HIS A 68 1.54 11.32 1.67
C HIS A 68 2.70 10.31 1.71
N VAL A 69 3.78 10.57 0.98
CA VAL A 69 5.00 9.73 1.03
C VAL A 69 5.64 9.78 2.40
N ASP A 70 5.76 10.96 3.02
CA ASP A 70 6.36 11.08 4.34
C ASP A 70 5.57 10.26 5.39
N MET A 71 4.24 10.35 5.38
CA MET A 71 3.38 9.56 6.27
C MET A 71 3.51 8.05 6.03
N LEU A 72 3.62 7.61 4.77
CA LEU A 72 3.85 6.20 4.44
C LEU A 72 5.23 5.71 4.91
N ARG A 73 6.27 6.54 4.78
CA ARG A 73 7.61 6.25 5.32
C ARG A 73 7.57 6.13 6.85
N ARG A 74 6.85 7.04 7.53
CA ARG A 74 6.65 6.98 8.98
C ARG A 74 5.93 5.70 9.40
N ARG A 75 4.84 5.33 8.72
CA ARG A 75 4.12 4.07 8.96
C ARG A 75 5.04 2.84 8.84
N VAL A 76 5.91 2.80 7.82
CA VAL A 76 6.89 1.71 7.66
C VAL A 76 7.94 1.68 8.78
N ARG A 77 8.36 2.84 9.32
CA ARG A 77 9.27 2.89 10.47
C ARG A 77 8.61 2.36 11.74
N ASP A 78 7.34 2.71 11.95
CA ASP A 78 6.57 2.27 13.13
C ASP A 78 6.18 0.78 13.03
N PHE A 79 5.93 0.29 11.82
CA PHE A 79 5.55 -1.12 11.55
C PHE A 79 6.49 -1.78 10.54
N PRO A 80 7.76 -2.01 10.90
CA PRO A 80 8.76 -2.51 9.95
C PRO A 80 8.48 -3.95 9.50
N ALA A 81 7.70 -4.70 10.27
CA ALA A 81 7.29 -6.06 9.95
C ALA A 81 5.97 -6.12 9.17
N ASP A 82 5.24 -5.02 8.95
CA ASP A 82 3.92 -5.08 8.30
C ASP A 82 4.03 -5.05 6.75
N PRO A 83 3.81 -6.17 6.02
CA PRO A 83 3.82 -6.20 4.56
C PRO A 83 2.91 -5.14 3.90
N MET A 84 1.75 -4.85 4.47
CA MET A 84 0.81 -3.87 3.89
C MET A 84 1.40 -2.46 3.88
N SER A 85 2.04 -2.05 4.97
CA SER A 85 2.73 -0.75 5.07
C SER A 85 3.81 -0.58 4.00
N HIS A 86 4.64 -1.62 3.78
CA HIS A 86 5.66 -1.61 2.73
C HIS A 86 5.04 -1.56 1.34
N ALA A 87 4.00 -2.36 1.08
CA ALA A 87 3.34 -2.39 -0.23
C ALA A 87 2.73 -1.03 -0.59
N GLY A 88 2.07 -0.36 0.36
CA GLY A 88 1.50 0.98 0.15
C GLY A 88 2.55 2.04 -0.18
N LEU A 89 3.68 2.06 0.56
CA LEU A 89 4.80 2.96 0.28
C LEU A 89 5.40 2.70 -1.11
N ALA A 90 5.66 1.44 -1.45
CA ALA A 90 6.25 1.06 -2.73
C ALA A 90 5.37 1.47 -3.91
N PHE A 91 4.06 1.23 -3.81
CA PHE A 91 3.10 1.61 -4.83
C PHE A 91 3.08 3.13 -5.04
N ARG A 92 3.06 3.89 -3.94
CA ARG A 92 3.06 5.35 -4.03
C ARG A 92 4.33 5.86 -4.69
N LEU A 93 5.51 5.42 -4.25
CA LEU A 93 6.79 5.83 -4.83
C LEU A 93 6.87 5.55 -6.35
N ALA A 94 6.37 4.39 -6.78
CA ALA A 94 6.34 4.02 -8.20
C ALA A 94 5.46 4.97 -9.04
N LEU A 95 4.37 5.47 -8.47
CA LEU A 95 3.40 6.30 -9.17
C LEU A 95 3.85 7.75 -9.37
N ILE A 96 4.50 8.35 -8.36
CA ILE A 96 4.70 9.81 -8.34
C ILE A 96 6.17 10.25 -8.49
N GLU A 97 7.14 9.36 -8.29
CA GLU A 97 8.55 9.71 -8.28
C GLU A 97 9.36 8.83 -9.25
N PRO A 98 9.61 9.29 -10.50
CA PRO A 98 10.41 8.52 -11.47
C PRO A 98 11.82 8.16 -10.96
N ARG A 99 12.41 9.03 -10.13
CA ARG A 99 13.73 8.81 -9.51
C ARG A 99 13.71 7.73 -8.43
N SER A 100 12.54 7.36 -7.92
CA SER A 100 12.37 6.41 -6.83
C SER A 100 12.09 4.99 -7.31
N ARG A 101 12.23 4.72 -8.63
CA ARG A 101 12.08 3.38 -9.24
C ARG A 101 12.80 2.28 -8.46
N ALA A 102 14.09 2.47 -8.19
CA ALA A 102 14.91 1.46 -7.51
C ALA A 102 14.44 1.24 -6.06
N GLU A 103 14.04 2.30 -5.37
CA GLU A 103 13.52 2.23 -4.02
C GLU A 103 12.16 1.52 -3.99
N ALA A 104 11.23 1.91 -4.87
CA ALA A 104 9.90 1.31 -4.98
C ALA A 104 9.99 -0.21 -5.19
N LEU A 105 10.81 -0.67 -6.14
CA LEU A 105 11.01 -2.10 -6.39
C LEU A 105 11.64 -2.82 -5.19
N ARG A 106 12.63 -2.20 -4.52
CA ARG A 106 13.25 -2.77 -3.32
C ARG A 106 12.23 -2.96 -2.19
N ILE A 107 11.38 -1.96 -1.95
CA ILE A 107 10.36 -2.00 -0.90
C ILE A 107 9.24 -3.00 -1.28
N ALA A 108 8.81 -3.05 -2.54
CA ALA A 108 7.82 -4.02 -3.01
C ALA A 108 8.31 -5.48 -2.88
N LYS A 109 9.58 -5.73 -3.16
CA LYS A 109 10.18 -7.06 -2.94
C LYS A 109 10.24 -7.40 -1.45
N LYS A 110 10.51 -6.40 -0.60
CA LYS A 110 10.52 -6.58 0.86
C LYS A 110 9.13 -6.88 1.41
N SER A 111 8.07 -6.20 0.94
CA SER A 111 6.69 -6.51 1.34
C SER A 111 6.32 -7.94 0.98
N MET A 112 6.64 -8.39 -0.23
CA MET A 112 6.43 -9.77 -0.68
C MET A 112 7.16 -10.78 0.23
N THR A 113 8.40 -10.48 0.61
CA THR A 113 9.19 -11.36 1.50
C THR A 113 8.55 -11.46 2.88
N LEU A 114 8.11 -10.33 3.45
CA LEU A 114 7.43 -10.30 4.74
C LEU A 114 6.11 -11.08 4.69
N ALA A 115 5.30 -10.87 3.65
CA ALA A 115 4.04 -11.55 3.43
C ALA A 115 4.22 -13.08 3.39
N LYS A 116 5.21 -13.56 2.63
CA LYS A 116 5.54 -15.00 2.56
C LYS A 116 6.01 -15.56 3.91
N ASN A 117 6.86 -14.83 4.61
CA ASN A 117 7.40 -15.29 5.90
C ASN A 117 6.34 -15.36 7.00
N GLN A 118 5.31 -14.50 6.92
CA GLN A 118 4.21 -14.43 7.88
C GLN A 118 2.99 -15.23 7.42
N ASP A 119 3.03 -15.82 6.23
CA ASP A 119 1.90 -16.49 5.56
C ASP A 119 0.60 -15.67 5.58
N ARG A 120 0.70 -14.37 5.28
CA ARG A 120 -0.44 -13.44 5.19
C ARG A 120 -0.22 -12.43 4.06
N LEU A 121 -1.30 -11.95 3.42
CA LEU A 121 -1.24 -10.90 2.39
C LEU A 121 -0.34 -11.22 1.18
N VAL A 122 -0.15 -12.51 0.87
CA VAL A 122 0.76 -12.97 -0.19
C VAL A 122 0.22 -12.52 -1.56
N ARG A 123 -1.07 -12.74 -1.84
CA ARG A 123 -1.71 -12.29 -3.08
C ARG A 123 -1.74 -10.78 -3.15
N TYR A 124 -2.11 -10.11 -2.06
CA TYR A 124 -2.09 -8.64 -1.99
C TYR A 124 -0.72 -8.05 -2.37
N CYS A 125 0.37 -8.54 -1.76
CA CYS A 125 1.71 -8.06 -2.05
C CYS A 125 2.20 -8.44 -3.45
N ALA A 126 1.89 -9.64 -3.94
CA ALA A 126 2.26 -10.07 -5.28
C ALA A 126 1.55 -9.25 -6.36
N THR A 127 0.25 -8.99 -6.19
CA THR A 127 -0.54 -8.13 -7.08
C THR A 127 0.01 -6.69 -7.09
N ASN A 128 0.36 -6.14 -5.93
CA ASN A 128 1.00 -4.82 -5.87
C ASN A 128 2.37 -4.80 -6.56
N LEU A 129 3.19 -5.85 -6.39
CA LEU A 129 4.46 -5.97 -7.11
C LEU A 129 4.24 -6.04 -8.62
N ALA A 130 3.22 -6.75 -9.11
CA ALA A 130 2.88 -6.80 -10.53
C ALA A 130 2.49 -5.42 -11.07
N ARG A 131 1.64 -4.67 -10.35
CA ARG A 131 1.26 -3.29 -10.73
C ARG A 131 2.45 -2.35 -10.76
N ILE A 132 3.31 -2.38 -9.74
CA ILE A 132 4.53 -1.57 -9.67
C ILE A 132 5.47 -1.92 -10.81
N ALA A 133 5.67 -3.22 -11.07
CA ALA A 133 6.48 -3.70 -12.18
C ALA A 133 5.96 -3.19 -13.53
N MET A 134 4.64 -3.19 -13.74
CA MET A 134 4.02 -2.62 -14.93
C MET A 134 4.22 -1.11 -15.06
N MET A 135 4.02 -0.36 -13.97
CA MET A 135 4.23 1.10 -13.96
C MET A 135 5.67 1.46 -14.32
N LEU A 136 6.62 0.64 -13.87
CA LEU A 136 8.03 0.85 -14.08
C LEU A 136 8.57 0.12 -15.32
N ASP A 137 7.76 -0.61 -16.09
CA ASP A 137 8.26 -1.44 -17.20
C ASP A 137 9.36 -2.45 -16.79
N ASP A 138 9.27 -3.01 -15.57
CA ASP A 138 10.19 -4.04 -15.06
C ASP A 138 9.61 -5.45 -15.22
N TYR A 139 9.82 -6.04 -16.40
CA TYR A 139 9.25 -7.36 -16.71
C TYR A 139 9.84 -8.51 -15.88
N GLN A 140 11.02 -8.35 -15.30
CA GLN A 140 11.59 -9.36 -14.40
C GLN A 140 10.82 -9.38 -13.07
N ALA A 141 10.53 -8.21 -12.51
CA ALA A 141 9.69 -8.08 -11.32
C ALA A 141 8.26 -8.55 -11.60
N LEU A 142 7.70 -8.22 -12.76
CA LEU A 142 6.37 -8.68 -13.18
C LEU A 142 6.30 -10.20 -13.24
N ARG A 143 7.25 -10.83 -13.93
CA ARG A 143 7.32 -12.30 -14.04
C ARG A 143 7.41 -12.96 -12.66
N THR A 144 8.20 -12.38 -11.76
CA THR A 144 8.34 -12.85 -10.37
C THR A 144 6.99 -12.79 -9.63
N ALA A 145 6.27 -11.68 -9.77
CA ALA A 145 4.95 -11.51 -9.16
C ALA A 145 3.91 -12.50 -9.72
N LEU A 146 3.84 -12.66 -11.05
CA LEU A 146 2.89 -13.59 -11.67
C LEU A 146 3.19 -15.06 -11.33
N LEU A 147 4.46 -15.45 -11.31
CA LEU A 147 4.84 -16.79 -10.86
C LEU A 147 4.35 -17.04 -9.43
N GLN A 148 4.57 -16.08 -8.54
CA GLN A 148 4.13 -16.20 -7.16
C GLN A 148 2.60 -16.30 -7.04
N LEU A 149 1.83 -15.54 -7.83
CA LEU A 149 0.37 -15.61 -7.83
C LEU A 149 -0.15 -16.97 -8.32
N VAL A 150 0.48 -17.52 -9.37
CA VAL A 150 0.14 -18.84 -9.91
C VAL A 150 0.53 -19.97 -8.95
N GLU A 151 1.67 -19.87 -8.27
CA GLU A 151 2.10 -20.84 -7.25
C GLU A 151 1.26 -20.78 -5.98
N ASP A 152 0.61 -19.64 -5.71
CA ASP A 152 -0.28 -19.46 -4.56
C ASP A 152 -1.71 -19.99 -4.81
N ALA A 153 -1.99 -20.50 -6.02
CA ALA A 153 -3.31 -21.02 -6.40
C ALA A 153 -3.82 -22.07 -5.40
N GLY A 154 -5.06 -21.88 -4.94
CA GLY A 154 -5.74 -22.77 -4.00
C GLY A 154 -5.32 -22.61 -2.53
N ARG A 155 -4.40 -21.71 -2.18
CA ARG A 155 -4.09 -21.41 -0.77
C ARG A 155 -5.09 -20.42 -0.21
N GLU A 156 -5.58 -20.67 1.00
CA GLU A 156 -6.53 -19.78 1.70
C GLU A 156 -5.88 -19.14 2.92
N ARG A 157 -6.15 -17.85 3.12
CA ARG A 157 -5.65 -17.04 4.23
C ARG A 157 -6.71 -16.02 4.63
N ALA A 158 -6.88 -15.78 5.92
CA ALA A 158 -7.90 -14.87 6.45
C ALA A 158 -7.68 -13.41 6.05
N GLU A 159 -6.42 -12.97 5.98
CA GLU A 159 -6.05 -11.57 5.73
C GLU A 159 -5.75 -11.27 4.25
N ASP A 160 -5.80 -12.25 3.36
CA ASP A 160 -5.38 -12.06 1.96
C ASP A 160 -6.53 -11.66 1.04
N THR A 161 -6.20 -11.18 -0.16
CA THR A 161 -7.20 -10.71 -1.14
C THR A 161 -7.48 -11.75 -2.22
N GLY A 162 -8.58 -11.59 -2.95
CA GLY A 162 -8.82 -12.33 -4.19
C GLY A 162 -7.77 -12.03 -5.28
N TYR A 163 -7.84 -12.77 -6.38
CA TYR A 163 -7.05 -12.47 -7.58
C TYR A 163 -7.61 -11.24 -8.30
N GLU A 164 -6.71 -10.37 -8.76
CA GLU A 164 -7.07 -9.11 -9.43
C GLU A 164 -6.44 -9.08 -10.82
N PHE A 165 -7.23 -8.69 -11.83
CA PHE A 165 -6.86 -8.82 -13.24
C PHE A 165 -6.84 -7.48 -14.01
N ASP A 166 -6.99 -6.36 -13.31
CA ASP A 166 -7.12 -4.98 -13.85
C ASP A 166 -5.93 -4.52 -14.72
N PHE A 167 -4.78 -5.18 -14.62
CA PHE A 167 -3.57 -4.84 -15.38
C PHE A 167 -3.20 -5.88 -16.45
N VAL A 168 -3.91 -7.01 -16.53
CA VAL A 168 -3.50 -8.18 -17.32
C VAL A 168 -3.49 -7.92 -18.82
N ASP A 169 -4.47 -7.16 -19.32
CA ASP A 169 -4.60 -6.87 -20.75
C ASP A 169 -3.50 -5.92 -21.26
N ARG A 170 -2.75 -5.29 -20.35
CA ARG A 170 -1.65 -4.38 -20.67
C ARG A 170 -0.29 -5.09 -20.74
N ILE A 171 -0.22 -6.36 -20.36
CA ILE A 171 1.04 -7.12 -20.31
C ILE A 171 1.41 -7.58 -21.71
N ASP A 172 2.64 -7.29 -22.15
CA ASP A 172 3.22 -7.82 -23.37
C ASP A 172 3.59 -9.31 -23.16
N PRO A 173 2.90 -10.26 -23.83
CA PRO A 173 3.15 -11.69 -23.65
C PRO A 173 4.55 -12.10 -24.12
N SER A 174 5.16 -11.37 -25.06
CA SER A 174 6.50 -11.68 -25.58
C SER A 174 7.60 -11.40 -24.56
N ARG A 175 7.37 -10.44 -23.64
CA ARG A 175 8.33 -10.04 -22.59
C ARG A 175 8.10 -10.77 -21.27
N CYS A 176 6.85 -11.14 -20.97
CA CYS A 176 6.49 -11.82 -19.71
C CYS A 176 6.46 -13.36 -19.82
N GLY A 177 6.36 -13.88 -21.04
CA GLY A 177 6.14 -15.31 -21.32
C GLY A 177 4.65 -15.63 -21.44
N ALA A 178 4.21 -15.97 -22.65
CA ALA A 178 2.81 -16.22 -22.98
C ALA A 178 2.18 -17.34 -22.12
N GLU A 179 2.94 -18.40 -21.83
CA GLU A 179 2.46 -19.52 -21.01
C GLU A 179 2.17 -19.10 -19.56
N LEU A 180 3.06 -18.32 -18.95
CA LEU A 180 2.85 -17.81 -17.60
C LEU A 180 1.63 -16.91 -17.52
N LEU A 181 1.48 -16.01 -18.49
CA LEU A 181 0.31 -15.12 -18.58
C LEU A 181 -0.99 -15.90 -18.77
N ALA A 182 -0.98 -16.96 -19.59
CA ALA A 182 -2.14 -17.83 -19.77
C ALA A 182 -2.52 -18.57 -18.47
N ARG A 183 -1.52 -19.09 -17.73
CA ARG A 183 -1.75 -19.72 -16.42
C ARG A 183 -2.32 -18.74 -15.39
N TYR A 184 -1.83 -17.50 -15.37
CA TYR A 184 -2.39 -16.47 -14.48
C TYR A 184 -3.84 -16.16 -14.84
N ARG A 185 -4.15 -15.97 -16.13
CA ARG A 185 -5.53 -15.74 -16.62
C ARG A 185 -6.48 -16.87 -16.25
N ALA A 186 -6.01 -18.11 -16.17
CA ALA A 186 -6.83 -19.25 -15.78
C ALA A 186 -7.22 -19.29 -14.29
N LEU A 187 -6.75 -18.34 -13.48
CA LEU A 187 -7.14 -18.20 -12.06
C LEU A 187 -8.44 -17.40 -11.88
N SER A 188 -9.00 -16.82 -12.95
CA SER A 188 -10.25 -16.04 -12.93
C SER A 188 -11.49 -16.92 -12.82
#